data_AF-A0A9D3MMG3-F1
#
_entry.id   AF-A0A9D3MMG3-F1
#
_cell.length_a   1.000
_cell.length_b   1.000
_cell.length_c   1.000
_cell.angle_alpha   90.00
_cell.angle_beta   90.00
_cell.angle_gamma   90.00
#
_symmetry.space_group_name_H-M   'P 1'
#
loop_
_entity.id
_entity.type
_entity.pdbx_description
1 polymer ?
#
loop_
_entity_poly.entity_id
_entity_poly.type
_entity_poly.pdbx_seq_one_letter_code
_entity_poly.pdbx_strand_id
1 'polypeptide(L)'
;MGISKKGDNTDFFICINSQCGEFKPQSETCLDLSLARLAFEKLAKNQTVLKQVGSVVRDTLLRSLSDAPPGVEDLRVYLILPELLRVLPMDRDLCANFAGAVGKLQPDCLKTLEGLWSKLPKSFFKSLVKVIRSACTWFLHKMRTEQEDFRISVEKTANVLQKLYEVNYNSRWKIEDRNFYINEMKIFITSFPGELPPDAYIIDCMLQFLFNRLVLYPGIFDMETKCMVFLRDKLCKHFLNASLGNSLRNHLCVNRKSLLTDTFQQLRNNDRDFLWPLQVKFENEDGIDEGGSPQEFFTLVAREILSLEPKMLELLEDSRLVWFMPEGHRDHDAHRLLGVLCGMALYNDCIVNFNFPLALFKKMLGFMPTLEDLKELSPIEARNLQGVLDADEDDLELMYLDFTARGHEVVPDGREISVTKSNRYMGWL
;
A
#
# COMPACT_ATOMS: atom_id res chain seq x y z
N MET A 1 31.48 22.84 9.72
CA MET A 1 30.54 23.61 8.87
C MET A 1 31.07 25.04 8.80
N GLY A 2 31.73 25.41 7.71
CA GLY A 2 32.22 26.77 7.48
C GLY A 2 31.57 27.33 6.23
N ILE A 3 30.91 28.49 6.36
CA ILE A 3 30.53 29.29 5.20
C ILE A 3 31.76 30.11 4.88
N SER A 4 32.50 29.75 3.83
CA SER A 4 33.65 30.54 3.37
C SER A 4 33.26 31.28 2.10
N LYS A 5 33.30 32.62 2.15
CA LYS A 5 33.23 33.48 0.98
C LYS A 5 34.60 33.47 0.32
N LYS A 6 34.73 33.00 -0.93
CA LYS A 6 35.97 33.10 -1.70
C LYS A 6 35.68 33.80 -3.02
N GLY A 7 36.11 35.05 -3.14
CA GLY A 7 35.97 35.86 -4.35
C GLY A 7 34.60 36.53 -4.52
N ASP A 8 34.56 37.58 -5.34
CA ASP A 8 33.43 38.50 -5.54
C ASP A 8 32.25 37.93 -6.34
N ASN A 9 32.05 36.61 -6.37
CA ASN A 9 30.85 35.98 -6.95
C ASN A 9 30.09 35.16 -5.91
N THR A 10 28.76 35.29 -5.95
CA THR A 10 27.77 34.78 -5.01
C THR A 10 27.52 33.27 -5.12
N ASP A 11 28.55 32.46 -4.85
CA ASP A 11 28.39 31.00 -4.73
C ASP A 11 28.54 30.55 -3.27
N PHE A 12 27.47 29.99 -2.70
CA PHE A 12 27.46 29.38 -1.36
C PHE A 12 27.69 27.87 -1.47
N PHE A 13 28.85 27.38 -1.00
CA PHE A 13 29.14 25.96 -0.88
C PHE A 13 28.82 25.45 0.53
N ILE A 14 27.98 24.40 0.64
CA ILE A 14 27.87 23.61 1.88
C ILE A 14 28.98 22.56 1.86
N CYS A 15 30.12 22.88 2.47
CA CYS A 15 31.24 21.94 2.60
C CYS A 15 31.01 21.05 3.83
N ILE A 16 30.68 19.78 3.61
CA ILE A 16 30.68 18.72 4.65
C ILE A 16 31.91 17.84 4.42
N ASN A 17 33.09 18.42 4.56
CA ASN A 17 34.31 17.65 4.75
C ASN A 17 34.90 18.02 6.10
N SER A 18 34.79 17.13 7.07
CA SER A 18 35.73 17.10 8.18
C SER A 18 37.08 16.70 7.60
N GLN A 19 38.08 17.56 7.74
CA GLN A 19 39.47 17.11 7.71
C GLN A 19 39.63 16.11 8.87
N CYS A 20 39.51 14.81 8.58
CA CYS A 20 39.92 13.76 9.49
C CYS A 20 41.30 13.29 9.07
N GLY A 21 42.29 13.59 9.91
CA GLY A 21 43.53 12.83 9.94
C GLY A 21 43.22 11.37 10.25
N GLU A 22 44.00 10.50 9.61
CA GLU A 22 44.10 9.05 9.82
C GLU A 22 42.83 8.22 9.58
N PHE A 23 42.79 7.66 8.37
CA PHE A 23 41.86 6.64 7.90
C PHE A 23 41.78 5.44 8.86
N LYS A 24 40.59 5.14 9.35
CA LYS A 24 40.15 3.76 9.65
C LYS A 24 38.98 3.41 8.71
N PRO A 25 39.06 2.31 7.95
CA PRO A 25 38.02 1.95 6.99
C PRO A 25 36.90 1.18 7.69
N GLN A 26 36.04 1.85 8.46
CA GLN A 26 34.85 1.24 9.06
C GLN A 26 33.69 2.25 9.24
N SER A 27 33.00 2.62 8.15
CA SER A 27 31.54 2.88 8.10
C SER A 27 31.14 3.41 6.71
N GLU A 28 30.17 2.77 6.04
CA GLU A 28 29.70 3.13 4.69
C GLU A 28 28.99 4.50 4.56
N THR A 29 28.85 5.28 5.64
CA THR A 29 28.36 6.65 5.56
C THR A 29 29.26 7.58 6.36
N CYS A 30 30.13 8.33 5.68
CA CYS A 30 30.97 9.38 6.26
C CYS A 30 30.16 10.62 6.73
N LEU A 31 28.84 10.48 6.93
CA LEU A 31 27.91 11.57 7.21
C LEU A 31 27.49 11.57 8.69
N ASP A 32 27.98 12.56 9.44
CA ASP A 32 27.55 12.79 10.82
C ASP A 32 26.26 13.62 10.87
N LEU A 33 25.12 12.92 10.87
CA LEU A 33 23.80 13.55 10.98
C LEU A 33 23.56 14.21 12.34
N SER A 34 24.27 13.77 13.40
CA SER A 34 24.16 14.39 14.72
C SER A 34 24.78 15.78 14.72
N LEU A 35 25.96 15.91 14.08
CA LEU A 35 26.60 17.20 13.85
C LEU A 35 25.74 18.12 12.97
N ALA A 36 25.16 17.59 11.89
CA ALA A 36 24.26 18.36 11.02
C ALA A 36 23.05 18.90 11.80
N ARG A 37 22.40 18.04 12.60
CA ARG A 37 21.28 18.42 13.47
C ARG A 37 21.66 19.55 14.43
N LEU A 38 22.77 19.40 15.15
CA LEU A 38 23.29 20.41 16.07
C LEU A 38 23.58 21.74 15.36
N ALA A 39 24.12 21.69 14.14
CA ALA A 39 24.40 22.88 13.36
C ALA A 39 23.12 23.62 12.93
N PHE A 40 22.10 22.89 12.46
CA PHE A 40 20.82 23.48 12.11
C PHE A 40 20.05 24.02 13.32
N GLU A 41 20.18 23.40 14.49
CA GLU A 41 19.61 23.95 15.74
C GLU A 41 20.29 25.26 16.15
N LYS A 42 21.60 25.39 15.95
CA LYS A 42 22.31 26.66 16.15
C LYS A 42 21.86 27.71 15.13
N LEU A 43 21.72 27.32 13.86
CA LEU A 43 21.21 28.20 12.80
C LEU A 43 19.82 28.73 13.12
N ALA A 44 18.94 27.88 13.66
CA ALA A 44 17.56 28.21 14.00
C ALA A 44 17.43 29.34 15.05
N LYS A 45 18.50 29.61 15.82
CA LYS A 45 18.55 30.74 16.76
C LYS A 45 18.57 32.10 16.07
N ASN A 46 18.96 32.17 14.80
CA ASN A 46 18.98 33.40 14.02
C ASN A 46 17.95 33.34 12.88
N GLN A 47 16.77 33.91 13.13
CA GLN A 47 15.64 33.87 12.19
C GLN A 47 15.92 34.54 10.85
N THR A 48 16.75 35.60 10.82
CA THR A 48 17.11 36.30 9.58
C THR A 48 17.96 35.41 8.69
N VAL A 49 19.01 34.81 9.25
CA VAL A 49 19.88 33.88 8.52
C VAL A 49 19.11 32.64 8.11
N LEU A 50 18.25 32.11 8.98
CA LEU A 50 17.42 30.96 8.70
C LEU A 50 16.49 31.19 7.50
N LYS A 51 15.86 32.37 7.40
CA LYS A 51 15.04 32.76 6.24
C LYS A 51 15.85 32.86 4.95
N GLN A 52 17.06 33.44 5.01
CA GLN A 52 17.96 33.52 3.85
C GLN A 52 18.37 32.12 3.37
N VAL A 53 18.73 31.24 4.30
CA VAL A 53 19.05 29.84 3.99
C VAL A 53 17.85 29.14 3.35
N GLY A 54 16.63 29.35 3.86
CA GLY A 54 15.41 28.82 3.25
C GLY A 54 15.24 29.24 1.78
N SER A 55 15.42 30.53 1.46
CA SER A 55 15.35 31.03 0.08
C SER A 55 16.45 30.43 -0.81
N VAL A 56 17.71 30.39 -0.36
CA VAL A 56 18.80 29.78 -1.14
C VAL A 56 18.54 28.30 -1.42
N VAL A 57 18.03 27.56 -0.44
CA VAL A 57 17.67 26.16 -0.63
C VAL A 57 16.55 26.01 -1.65
N ARG A 58 15.53 26.87 -1.58
CA ARG A 58 14.39 26.86 -2.49
C ARG A 58 14.76 27.21 -3.93
N ASP A 59 15.50 28.29 -4.08
CA ASP A 59 15.69 28.97 -5.37
C ASP A 59 16.95 28.50 -6.09
N THR A 60 17.91 27.92 -5.36
CA THR A 60 19.18 27.42 -5.90
C THR A 60 19.31 25.92 -5.71
N LEU A 61 19.40 25.43 -4.46
CA LEU A 61 19.78 24.03 -4.20
C LEU A 61 18.78 23.02 -4.76
N LEU A 62 17.50 23.15 -4.43
CA LEU A 62 16.48 22.19 -4.87
C LEU A 62 16.26 22.21 -6.39
N ARG A 63 16.55 23.33 -7.05
CA ARG A 63 16.46 23.47 -8.51
C ARG A 63 17.67 22.88 -9.23
N SER A 64 18.83 22.79 -8.56
CA SER A 64 20.04 22.20 -9.13
C SER A 64 20.14 20.68 -8.94
N LEU A 65 19.25 20.07 -8.16
CA LEU A 65 19.22 18.62 -7.98
C LEU A 65 18.84 17.92 -9.28
N SER A 66 19.77 17.10 -9.78
CA SER A 66 19.56 16.24 -10.95
C SER A 66 18.62 15.08 -10.63
N ASP A 67 17.89 14.62 -11.65
CA ASP A 67 17.12 13.39 -11.66
C ASP A 67 18.01 12.12 -11.70
N ALA A 68 19.23 12.23 -12.23
CA ALA A 68 20.22 11.15 -12.33
C ALA A 68 21.57 11.57 -11.73
N PRO A 69 21.67 11.76 -10.40
CA PRO A 69 22.92 12.10 -9.74
C PRO A 69 24.01 11.05 -10.06
N PRO A 70 25.23 11.49 -10.46
CA PRO A 70 26.27 10.59 -10.93
C PRO A 70 26.88 9.72 -9.82
N GLY A 71 26.73 10.07 -8.54
CA GLY A 71 27.25 9.30 -7.42
C GLY A 71 26.35 9.24 -6.19
N VAL A 72 26.61 8.24 -5.33
CA VAL A 72 25.93 8.07 -4.03
C VAL A 72 26.14 9.27 -3.10
N GLU A 73 27.27 9.98 -3.25
CA GLU A 73 27.58 11.20 -2.50
C GLU A 73 26.56 12.31 -2.75
N ASP A 74 26.07 12.45 -3.99
CA ASP A 74 25.08 13.45 -4.36
C ASP A 74 23.72 13.16 -3.71
N LEU A 75 23.43 11.89 -3.39
CA LEU A 75 22.20 11.50 -2.69
C LEU A 75 22.22 11.89 -1.19
N ARG A 76 23.38 12.22 -0.61
CA ARG A 76 23.47 12.61 0.81
C ARG A 76 22.72 13.89 1.12
N VAL A 77 22.55 14.78 0.14
CA VAL A 77 21.73 15.99 0.30
C VAL A 77 20.30 15.65 0.75
N TYR A 78 19.77 14.51 0.29
CA TYR A 78 18.43 14.02 0.66
C TYR A 78 18.35 13.45 2.08
N LEU A 79 19.50 13.19 2.73
CA LEU A 79 19.58 12.80 4.14
C LEU A 79 19.75 14.01 5.06
N ILE A 80 20.46 15.04 4.60
CA ILE A 80 20.79 16.23 5.38
C ILE A 80 19.64 17.23 5.38
N LEU A 81 19.06 17.50 4.21
CA LEU A 81 18.05 18.53 4.03
C LEU A 81 16.81 18.35 4.93
N PRO A 82 16.32 17.13 5.21
CA PRO A 82 15.26 16.93 6.21
C PRO A 82 15.57 17.48 7.60
N GLU A 83 16.84 17.46 8.04
CA GLU A 83 17.24 18.04 9.33
C GLU A 83 17.19 19.56 9.34
N LEU A 84 17.41 20.20 8.18
CA LEU A 84 17.18 21.63 8.01
C LEU A 84 15.67 21.96 7.93
N LEU A 85 14.90 21.17 7.19
CA LEU A 85 13.43 21.33 7.09
C LEU A 85 12.75 21.24 8.45
N ARG A 86 13.26 20.38 9.34
CA ARG A 86 12.81 20.28 10.73
C ARG A 86 12.87 21.60 11.50
N VAL A 87 13.88 22.42 11.23
CA VAL A 87 14.08 23.73 11.89
C VAL A 87 13.53 24.90 11.06
N LEU A 88 12.95 24.64 9.88
CA LEU A 88 12.25 25.62 9.03
C LEU A 88 10.72 25.42 9.10
N PRO A 89 10.07 25.58 10.27
CA PRO A 89 8.68 25.21 10.43
C PRO A 89 7.69 26.12 9.68
N MET A 90 8.12 27.23 9.07
CA MET A 90 7.23 28.16 8.35
C MET A 90 7.25 27.98 6.83
N ASP A 91 8.14 27.15 6.29
CA ASP A 91 8.32 26.99 4.84
C ASP A 91 7.91 25.57 4.40
N ARG A 92 6.60 25.31 4.41
CA ARG A 92 6.04 24.02 4.02
C ARG A 92 6.18 23.74 2.52
N ASP A 93 6.22 24.79 1.71
CA ASP A 93 6.50 24.70 0.29
C ASP A 93 7.90 24.12 0.02
N LEU A 94 8.87 24.41 0.90
CA LEU A 94 10.19 23.79 0.82
C LEU A 94 10.14 22.28 1.02
N CYS A 95 9.28 21.77 1.90
CA CYS A 95 9.05 20.33 2.05
C CYS A 95 8.43 19.72 0.79
N ALA A 96 7.47 20.40 0.16
CA ALA A 96 6.88 19.94 -1.10
C ALA A 96 7.89 19.96 -2.26
N ASN A 97 8.77 20.97 -2.31
CA ASN A 97 9.84 21.05 -3.30
C ASN A 97 10.89 19.95 -3.09
N PHE A 98 11.27 19.67 -1.83
CA PHE A 98 12.10 18.54 -1.48
C PHE A 98 11.46 17.22 -1.92
N ALA A 99 10.18 17.01 -1.59
CA ALA A 99 9.47 15.81 -1.98
C ALA A 99 9.35 15.66 -3.51
N GLY A 100 9.16 16.79 -4.21
CA GLY A 100 9.21 16.84 -5.67
C GLY A 100 10.59 16.50 -6.25
N ALA A 101 11.68 16.90 -5.59
CA ALA A 101 13.03 16.53 -6.00
C ALA A 101 13.30 15.03 -5.80
N VAL A 102 12.78 14.43 -4.72
CA VAL A 102 12.82 12.97 -4.52
C VAL A 102 12.03 12.25 -5.61
N GLY A 103 10.81 12.72 -5.91
CA GLY A 103 9.95 12.10 -6.92
C GLY A 103 10.46 12.20 -8.36
N LYS A 104 11.46 13.04 -8.64
CA LYS A 104 12.14 13.16 -9.93
C LYS A 104 13.29 12.17 -10.11
N LEU A 105 13.78 11.55 -9.04
CA LEU A 105 14.92 10.65 -9.11
C LEU A 105 14.62 9.44 -10.01
N GLN A 106 15.59 9.06 -10.85
CA GLN A 106 15.53 7.82 -11.61
C GLN A 106 15.38 6.61 -10.68
N PRO A 107 14.74 5.52 -11.13
CA PRO A 107 14.43 4.36 -10.28
C PRO A 107 15.63 3.79 -9.51
N ASP A 108 16.81 3.71 -10.13
CA ASP A 108 18.03 3.20 -9.49
C ASP A 108 18.56 4.13 -8.40
N CYS A 109 18.49 5.44 -8.63
CA CYS A 109 18.88 6.46 -7.64
C CYS A 109 17.92 6.45 -6.45
N LEU A 110 16.63 6.30 -6.72
CA LEU A 110 15.59 6.23 -5.71
C LEU A 110 15.73 4.96 -4.86
N LYS A 111 15.99 3.81 -5.47
CA LYS A 111 16.28 2.55 -4.77
C LYS A 111 17.54 2.67 -3.89
N THR A 112 18.56 3.37 -4.39
CA THR A 112 19.76 3.68 -3.61
C THR A 112 19.43 4.57 -2.40
N LEU A 113 18.60 5.60 -2.59
CA LEU A 113 18.14 6.48 -1.52
C LEU A 113 17.28 5.74 -0.48
N GLU A 114 16.39 4.85 -0.91
CA GLU A 114 15.61 3.98 -0.03
C GLU A 114 16.52 3.05 0.80
N GLY A 115 17.59 2.53 0.19
CA GLY A 115 18.66 1.81 0.87
C GLY A 115 19.37 2.67 1.93
N LEU A 116 19.71 3.92 1.62
CA LEU A 116 20.30 4.86 2.58
C LEU A 116 19.32 5.17 3.73
N TRP A 117 18.04 5.36 3.45
CA TRP A 117 17.01 5.56 4.47
C TRP A 117 16.86 4.36 5.41
N SER A 118 16.94 3.13 4.89
CA SER A 118 16.89 1.90 5.71
C SER A 118 18.08 1.77 6.69
N LYS A 119 19.20 2.41 6.38
CA LYS A 119 20.42 2.44 7.21
C LYS A 119 20.43 3.58 8.23
N LEU A 120 19.46 4.51 8.18
CA LEU A 120 19.39 5.63 9.13
C LEU A 120 19.13 5.13 10.55
N PRO A 121 19.69 5.79 11.59
CA PRO A 121 19.28 5.52 12.96
C PRO A 121 17.80 5.87 13.13
N LYS A 122 17.06 5.04 13.88
CA LYS A 122 15.60 5.12 14.08
C LYS A 122 15.09 6.52 14.42
N SER A 123 15.86 7.31 15.19
CA SER A 123 15.48 8.68 15.58
C SER A 123 15.54 9.69 14.43
N PHE A 124 16.51 9.57 13.52
CA PHE A 124 16.62 10.40 12.31
C PHE A 124 15.53 10.03 11.31
N PHE A 125 15.32 8.73 11.09
CA PHE A 125 14.25 8.28 10.22
C PHE A 125 12.86 8.72 10.72
N LYS A 126 12.57 8.57 12.02
CA LYS A 126 11.33 9.06 12.62
C LYS A 126 11.16 10.58 12.46
N SER A 127 12.26 11.34 12.52
CA SER A 127 12.24 12.79 12.33
C SER A 127 11.91 13.16 10.88
N LEU A 128 12.50 12.46 9.90
CA LEU A 128 12.18 12.60 8.49
C LEU A 128 10.69 12.31 8.22
N VAL A 129 10.17 11.18 8.69
CA VAL A 129 8.75 10.83 8.58
C VAL A 129 7.86 11.93 9.17
N LYS A 130 8.22 12.44 10.35
CA LYS A 130 7.47 13.53 10.99
C LYS A 130 7.46 14.80 10.14
N VAL A 131 8.59 15.22 9.56
CA VAL A 131 8.69 16.43 8.74
C VAL A 131 7.80 16.32 7.49
N ILE A 132 7.88 15.19 6.77
CA ILE A 132 7.08 14.98 5.56
C ILE A 132 5.58 14.89 5.88
N ARG A 133 5.21 14.11 6.90
CA ARG A 133 3.80 13.98 7.34
C ARG A 133 3.22 15.32 7.78
N SER A 134 3.93 16.07 8.62
CA SER A 134 3.49 17.39 9.07
C SER A 134 3.32 18.40 7.94
N ALA A 135 4.06 18.25 6.84
CA ALA A 135 3.84 19.06 5.65
C ALA A 135 2.58 18.65 4.89
N CYS A 136 2.38 17.36 4.65
CA CYS A 136 1.18 16.85 3.99
C CYS A 136 -0.11 17.24 4.75
N THR A 137 -0.12 17.03 6.06
CA THR A 137 -1.21 17.45 6.97
C THR A 137 -1.47 18.96 6.89
N TRP A 138 -0.43 19.78 6.80
CA TRP A 138 -0.58 21.24 6.71
C TRP A 138 -1.23 21.67 5.40
N PHE A 139 -0.79 21.11 4.26
CA PHE A 139 -1.38 21.40 2.96
C PHE A 139 -2.86 21.02 2.92
N LEU A 140 -3.19 19.84 3.43
CA LEU A 140 -4.58 19.41 3.57
C LEU A 140 -5.38 20.38 4.45
N HIS A 141 -4.86 20.78 5.62
CA HIS A 141 -5.55 21.75 6.46
C HIS A 141 -5.81 23.08 5.73
N LYS A 142 -4.81 23.60 5.01
CA LYS A 142 -4.93 24.84 4.22
C LYS A 142 -5.95 24.74 3.09
N MET A 143 -5.96 23.63 2.35
CA MET A 143 -6.98 23.36 1.34
C MET A 143 -8.39 23.41 1.93
N ARG A 144 -8.56 22.95 3.17
CA ARG A 144 -9.85 22.99 3.87
C ARG A 144 -10.24 24.39 4.31
N THR A 145 -9.34 25.13 4.94
CA THR A 145 -9.68 26.39 5.63
C THR A 145 -9.62 27.60 4.72
N GLU A 146 -8.72 27.60 3.75
CA GLU A 146 -8.38 28.79 2.94
C GLU A 146 -8.70 28.59 1.45
N GLN A 147 -9.19 27.42 1.04
CA GLN A 147 -9.55 27.07 -0.34
C GLN A 147 -8.39 27.24 -1.36
N GLU A 148 -7.15 27.29 -0.88
CA GLU A 148 -5.96 27.30 -1.74
C GLU A 148 -5.72 25.89 -2.34
N ASP A 149 -5.33 25.82 -3.61
CA ASP A 149 -5.06 24.54 -4.28
C ASP A 149 -3.64 24.03 -4.01
N PHE A 150 -3.53 23.04 -3.12
CA PHE A 150 -2.28 22.36 -2.80
C PHE A 150 -2.24 20.89 -3.23
N ARG A 151 -3.09 20.46 -4.18
CA ARG A 151 -3.17 19.04 -4.59
C ARG A 151 -1.82 18.47 -4.99
N ILE A 152 -1.03 19.22 -5.76
CA ILE A 152 0.31 18.82 -6.20
C ILE A 152 1.26 18.66 -5.01
N SER A 153 1.20 19.58 -4.03
CA SER A 153 2.05 19.54 -2.84
C SER A 153 1.68 18.37 -1.92
N VAL A 154 0.38 18.08 -1.77
CA VAL A 154 -0.12 16.90 -1.06
C VAL A 154 0.36 15.63 -1.76
N GLU A 155 0.21 15.51 -3.07
CA GLU A 155 0.63 14.33 -3.83
C GLU A 155 2.14 14.07 -3.69
N LYS A 156 2.97 15.10 -3.85
CA LYS A 156 4.44 14.99 -3.69
C LYS A 156 4.81 14.50 -2.30
N THR A 157 4.24 15.12 -1.26
CA THR A 157 4.58 14.76 0.13
C THR A 157 4.04 13.39 0.53
N ALA A 158 2.83 13.02 0.08
CA ALA A 158 2.26 11.70 0.28
C ALA A 158 3.07 10.59 -0.42
N ASN A 159 3.56 10.83 -1.64
CA ASN A 159 4.42 9.89 -2.36
C ASN A 159 5.69 9.55 -1.55
N VAL A 160 6.38 10.57 -1.04
CA VAL A 160 7.58 10.34 -0.21
C VAL A 160 7.21 9.66 1.11
N LEU A 161 6.08 10.01 1.72
CA LEU A 161 5.64 9.36 2.96
C LEU A 161 5.33 7.87 2.75
N GLN A 162 4.72 7.51 1.61
CA GLN A 162 4.50 6.12 1.20
C GLN A 162 5.83 5.36 1.05
N LYS A 163 6.82 5.96 0.40
CA LYS A 163 8.14 5.36 0.24
C LYS A 163 8.83 5.12 1.58
N LEU A 164 8.72 6.08 2.49
CA LEU A 164 9.21 5.91 3.86
C LEU A 164 8.45 4.79 4.59
N TYR A 165 7.15 4.64 4.38
CA TYR A 165 6.39 3.51 4.93
C TYR A 165 6.94 2.17 4.41
N GLU A 166 7.19 2.05 3.10
CA GLU A 166 7.77 0.85 2.48
C GLU A 166 9.18 0.55 3.00
N VAL A 167 10.03 1.57 3.12
CA VAL A 167 11.36 1.42 3.74
C VAL A 167 11.24 0.93 5.18
N ASN A 168 10.33 1.47 5.98
CA ASN A 168 10.08 1.01 7.35
C ASN A 168 9.58 -0.44 7.39
N TYR A 169 8.70 -0.81 6.47
CA TYR A 169 8.15 -2.17 6.40
C TYR A 169 9.24 -3.21 6.12
N ASN A 170 10.16 -2.88 5.21
CA ASN A 170 11.26 -3.72 4.76
C ASN A 170 12.53 -3.65 5.66
N SER A 171 12.57 -2.71 6.62
CA SER A 171 13.71 -2.53 7.51
C SER A 171 13.70 -3.52 8.69
N ARG A 172 14.89 -3.86 9.19
CA ARG A 172 15.05 -4.70 10.41
C ARG A 172 14.54 -3.99 11.67
N TRP A 173 14.60 -2.67 11.70
CA TRP A 173 14.02 -1.83 12.74
C TRP A 173 12.71 -1.23 12.22
N LYS A 174 11.73 -1.03 13.11
CA LYS A 174 10.42 -0.46 12.75
C LYS A 174 10.03 0.68 13.70
N ILE A 175 9.51 1.76 13.13
CA ILE A 175 8.65 2.71 13.85
C ILE A 175 7.19 2.31 13.63
N GLU A 176 6.32 2.70 14.55
CA GLU A 176 4.90 2.31 14.51
C GLU A 176 4.18 2.98 13.32
N ASP A 177 3.27 2.24 12.69
CA ASP A 177 2.55 2.67 11.49
C ASP A 177 1.79 3.99 11.68
N ARG A 178 1.28 4.27 12.89
CA ARG A 178 0.62 5.54 13.23
C ARG A 178 1.48 6.79 12.98
N ASN A 179 2.80 6.64 12.87
CA ASN A 179 3.70 7.75 12.54
C ASN A 179 3.59 8.18 11.07
N PHE A 180 2.99 7.37 10.20
CA PHE A 180 2.79 7.63 8.77
C PHE A 180 1.37 8.10 8.44
N TYR A 181 0.40 7.89 9.34
CA TYR A 181 -1.01 8.14 9.03
C TYR A 181 -1.37 9.63 8.92
N ILE A 182 -2.10 9.98 7.86
CA ILE A 182 -2.65 11.32 7.61
C ILE A 182 -4.15 11.28 7.91
N ASN A 183 -4.50 11.46 9.18
CA ASN A 183 -5.88 11.35 9.65
C ASN A 183 -6.75 12.56 9.25
N GLU A 184 -6.15 13.68 8.85
CA GLU A 184 -6.89 14.86 8.41
C GLU A 184 -7.77 14.57 7.18
N MET A 185 -7.46 13.51 6.43
CA MET A 185 -8.29 13.02 5.32
C MET A 185 -9.68 12.57 5.75
N LYS A 186 -9.84 12.05 6.98
CA LYS A 186 -11.14 11.61 7.49
C LYS A 186 -12.18 12.72 7.39
N ILE A 187 -11.76 13.97 7.63
CA ILE A 187 -12.65 15.12 7.64
C ILE A 187 -13.14 15.50 6.23
N PHE A 188 -12.29 15.29 5.21
CA PHE A 188 -12.69 15.49 3.81
C PHE A 188 -13.61 14.39 3.31
N ILE A 189 -13.54 13.20 3.91
CA ILE A 189 -14.34 12.07 3.48
C ILE A 189 -15.78 12.16 4.01
N THR A 190 -15.97 12.71 5.20
CA THR A 190 -17.29 12.82 5.84
C THR A 190 -18.24 13.86 5.22
N SER A 191 -17.77 14.71 4.31
CA SER A 191 -18.61 15.66 3.58
C SER A 191 -19.18 15.00 2.34
N PHE A 192 -20.47 14.64 2.37
CA PHE A 192 -21.09 13.86 1.30
C PHE A 192 -21.64 14.74 0.16
N PRO A 193 -21.59 14.27 -1.12
CA PRO A 193 -22.02 15.04 -2.28
C PRO A 193 -23.48 15.53 -2.24
N GLY A 194 -24.38 14.81 -1.56
CA GLY A 194 -25.81 15.12 -1.51
C GLY A 194 -26.20 16.23 -0.52
N GLU A 195 -25.30 16.63 0.37
CA GLU A 195 -25.53 17.67 1.38
C GLU A 195 -24.87 19.01 1.01
N LEU A 196 -24.16 19.05 -0.11
CA LEU A 196 -23.35 20.19 -0.52
C LEU A 196 -24.14 21.14 -1.43
N PRO A 197 -24.09 22.46 -1.18
CA PRO A 197 -24.67 23.44 -2.09
C PRO A 197 -23.95 23.40 -3.46
N PRO A 198 -24.59 23.86 -4.56
CA PRO A 198 -24.07 23.69 -5.93
C PRO A 198 -22.66 24.25 -6.17
N ASP A 199 -22.28 25.30 -5.46
CA ASP A 199 -20.95 25.93 -5.47
C ASP A 199 -19.86 25.06 -4.81
N ALA A 200 -20.24 24.18 -3.88
CA ALA A 200 -19.33 23.25 -3.22
C ALA A 200 -19.03 21.98 -4.05
N TYR A 201 -19.77 21.73 -5.15
CA TYR A 201 -19.57 20.57 -6.02
C TYR A 201 -18.20 20.58 -6.73
N ILE A 202 -17.70 21.77 -7.11
CA ILE A 202 -16.37 21.92 -7.73
C ILE A 202 -15.28 21.49 -6.74
N ILE A 203 -15.40 21.89 -5.48
CA ILE A 203 -14.47 21.50 -4.41
C ILE A 203 -14.53 19.99 -4.20
N ASP A 204 -15.73 19.40 -4.19
CA ASP A 204 -15.91 17.94 -4.05
C ASP A 204 -15.26 17.16 -5.20
N CYS A 205 -15.41 17.61 -6.45
CA CYS A 205 -14.72 17.02 -7.61
C CYS A 205 -13.19 17.13 -7.51
N MET A 206 -12.68 18.28 -7.07
CA MET A 206 -11.24 18.45 -6.86
C MET A 206 -10.70 17.52 -5.77
N LEU A 207 -11.46 17.35 -4.68
CA LEU A 207 -11.13 16.41 -3.61
C LEU A 207 -11.19 14.97 -4.10
N GLN A 208 -12.19 14.59 -4.92
CA GLN A 208 -12.25 13.27 -5.54
C GLN A 208 -11.00 12.96 -6.37
N PHE A 209 -10.52 13.92 -7.17
CA PHE A 209 -9.29 13.75 -7.94
C PHE A 209 -8.09 13.49 -7.02
N LEU A 210 -7.99 14.26 -5.92
CA LEU A 210 -6.95 14.06 -4.92
C LEU A 210 -7.05 12.67 -4.25
N PHE A 211 -8.25 12.22 -3.88
CA PHE A 211 -8.44 10.88 -3.31
C PHE A 211 -8.00 9.78 -4.28
N ASN A 212 -8.38 9.86 -5.55
CA ASN A 212 -7.98 8.92 -6.59
C ASN A 212 -6.45 8.85 -6.77
N ARG A 213 -5.74 9.93 -6.45
CA ARG A 213 -4.28 9.98 -6.47
C ARG A 213 -3.68 9.37 -5.21
N LEU A 214 -4.28 9.59 -4.05
CA LEU A 214 -3.77 9.15 -2.75
C LEU A 214 -4.05 7.70 -2.43
N VAL A 215 -5.07 7.07 -3.04
CA VAL A 215 -5.30 5.61 -2.89
C VAL A 215 -4.11 4.78 -3.40
N LEU A 216 -3.26 5.36 -4.25
CA LEU A 216 -1.99 4.76 -4.68
C LEU A 216 -0.94 4.68 -3.56
N TYR A 217 -1.21 5.30 -2.41
CA TYR A 217 -0.30 5.42 -1.26
C TYR A 217 -0.92 4.82 0.02
N PRO A 218 -1.23 3.51 0.05
CA PRO A 218 -2.02 2.91 1.13
C PRO A 218 -1.31 2.89 2.50
N GLY A 219 0.00 3.05 2.56
CA GLY A 219 0.79 3.09 3.80
C GLY A 219 0.55 4.34 4.64
N ILE A 220 -0.02 5.41 4.06
CA ILE A 220 -0.30 6.67 4.74
C ILE A 220 -1.70 6.70 5.40
N PHE A 221 -2.45 5.61 5.30
CA PHE A 221 -3.80 5.50 5.83
C PHE A 221 -3.93 4.35 6.83
N ASP A 222 -4.61 4.61 7.94
CA ASP A 222 -5.11 3.54 8.79
C ASP A 222 -6.25 2.77 8.09
N MET A 223 -6.64 1.63 8.66
CA MET A 223 -7.69 0.79 8.09
C MET A 223 -9.02 1.54 7.98
N GLU A 224 -9.38 2.30 9.01
CA GLU A 224 -10.62 3.09 9.03
C GLU A 224 -10.66 4.10 7.87
N THR A 225 -9.56 4.83 7.64
CA THR A 225 -9.46 5.80 6.54
C THR A 225 -9.54 5.10 5.19
N LYS A 226 -8.91 3.93 5.02
CA LYS A 226 -9.03 3.13 3.78
C LYS A 226 -10.49 2.76 3.50
N CYS A 227 -11.21 2.27 4.50
CA CYS A 227 -12.63 1.95 4.38
C CYS A 227 -13.45 3.19 3.99
N MET A 228 -13.20 4.32 4.63
CA MET A 228 -13.90 5.56 4.31
C MET A 228 -13.62 6.05 2.90
N VAL A 229 -12.37 6.00 2.41
CA VAL A 229 -12.04 6.37 1.03
C VAL A 229 -12.75 5.44 0.03
N PHE A 230 -12.79 4.13 0.30
CA PHE A 230 -13.53 3.17 -0.50
C PHE A 230 -15.03 3.48 -0.54
N LEU A 231 -15.66 3.72 0.62
CA LEU A 231 -17.07 4.08 0.71
C LEU A 231 -17.38 5.37 -0.04
N ARG A 232 -16.51 6.38 0.06
CA ARG A 232 -16.68 7.64 -0.67
C ARG A 232 -16.59 7.44 -2.17
N ASP A 233 -15.58 6.71 -2.67
CA ASP A 233 -15.45 6.41 -4.10
C ASP A 233 -16.69 5.69 -4.64
N LYS A 234 -17.19 4.68 -3.89
CA LYS A 234 -18.44 3.98 -4.17
C LYS A 234 -19.63 4.94 -4.28
N LEU A 235 -19.83 5.81 -3.29
CA LEU A 235 -20.94 6.76 -3.25
C LEU A 235 -20.85 7.82 -4.36
N CYS A 236 -19.66 8.36 -4.62
CA CYS A 236 -19.44 9.34 -5.69
C CYS A 236 -19.75 8.72 -7.06
N LYS A 237 -19.33 7.48 -7.31
CA LYS A 237 -19.68 6.74 -8.52
C LYS A 237 -21.19 6.57 -8.65
N HIS A 238 -21.89 6.16 -7.58
CA HIS A 238 -23.35 6.05 -7.57
C HIS A 238 -24.06 7.38 -7.85
N PHE A 239 -23.61 8.46 -7.23
CA PHE A 239 -24.20 9.79 -7.40
C PHE A 239 -24.04 10.31 -8.84
N LEU A 240 -22.83 10.22 -9.40
CA LEU A 240 -22.54 10.63 -10.79
C LEU A 240 -23.42 9.86 -11.77
N ASN A 241 -23.51 8.55 -11.55
CA ASN A 241 -24.32 7.65 -12.35
C ASN A 241 -25.82 7.98 -12.29
N ALA A 242 -26.37 8.22 -11.10
CA ALA A 242 -27.76 8.63 -10.94
C ALA A 242 -28.04 9.98 -11.63
N SER A 243 -27.09 10.92 -11.55
CA SER A 243 -27.18 12.24 -12.16
C SER A 243 -27.14 12.20 -13.69
N LEU A 244 -26.47 11.20 -14.28
CA LEU A 244 -26.48 10.93 -15.72
C LEU A 244 -27.76 10.21 -16.21
N GLY A 245 -28.74 9.99 -15.32
CA GLY A 245 -29.98 9.27 -15.65
C GLY A 245 -29.80 7.76 -15.80
N ASN A 246 -28.64 7.22 -15.44
CA ASN A 246 -28.38 5.79 -15.45
C ASN A 246 -29.01 5.15 -14.21
N SER A 247 -30.28 4.75 -14.29
CA SER A 247 -30.96 3.95 -13.25
C SER A 247 -30.65 2.45 -13.37
N LEU A 248 -29.43 2.11 -13.78
CA LEU A 248 -29.04 0.72 -13.94
C LEU A 248 -28.87 0.11 -12.55
N ARG A 249 -29.54 -1.03 -12.33
CA ARG A 249 -29.27 -1.90 -11.18
C ARG A 249 -28.88 -3.27 -11.70
N ASN A 250 -28.06 -3.95 -10.91
CA ASN A 250 -27.78 -5.36 -11.14
C ASN A 250 -28.98 -6.15 -10.64
N HIS A 251 -29.84 -6.60 -11.55
CA HIS A 251 -31.00 -7.40 -11.21
C HIS A 251 -30.65 -8.87 -11.40
N LEU A 252 -30.80 -9.67 -10.34
CA LEU A 252 -30.69 -11.13 -10.40
C LEU A 252 -32.04 -11.75 -10.07
N CYS A 253 -32.61 -12.48 -11.02
CA CYS A 253 -33.86 -13.24 -10.82
C CYS A 253 -33.52 -14.72 -10.70
N VAL A 254 -33.54 -15.28 -9.51
CA VAL A 254 -32.97 -16.60 -9.22
C VAL A 254 -33.98 -17.51 -8.53
N ASN A 255 -33.97 -18.79 -8.84
CA ASN A 255 -34.81 -19.76 -8.16
C ASN A 255 -34.04 -20.39 -7.00
N ARG A 256 -34.60 -20.50 -5.79
CA ARG A 256 -33.87 -21.07 -4.64
C ARG A 256 -33.34 -22.48 -4.85
N LYS A 257 -33.92 -23.26 -5.78
CA LYS A 257 -33.49 -24.64 -6.09
C LYS A 257 -32.36 -24.71 -7.12
N SER A 258 -32.20 -23.67 -7.95
CA SER A 258 -31.16 -23.58 -8.99
C SER A 258 -30.26 -22.34 -8.85
N LEU A 259 -30.41 -21.59 -7.76
CA LEU A 259 -29.33 -21.07 -6.94
C LEU A 259 -28.16 -20.47 -7.72
N LEU A 260 -27.06 -21.20 -7.59
CA LEU A 260 -25.77 -20.95 -8.18
C LEU A 260 -25.80 -21.04 -9.71
N THR A 261 -26.59 -21.95 -10.28
CA THR A 261 -26.68 -22.15 -11.74
C THR A 261 -27.30 -20.93 -12.41
N ASP A 262 -28.44 -20.46 -11.90
CA ASP A 262 -29.14 -19.27 -12.41
C ASP A 262 -28.27 -18.02 -12.26
N THR A 263 -27.61 -17.91 -11.10
CA THR A 263 -26.68 -16.81 -10.79
C THR A 263 -25.52 -16.78 -11.78
N PHE A 264 -24.82 -17.91 -11.96
CA PHE A 264 -23.68 -17.98 -12.87
C PHE A 264 -24.09 -17.75 -14.32
N GLN A 265 -25.23 -18.26 -14.76
CA GLN A 265 -25.75 -18.01 -16.10
C GLN A 265 -26.04 -16.53 -16.32
N GLN A 266 -26.69 -15.85 -15.38
CA GLN A 266 -26.97 -14.42 -15.49
C GLN A 266 -25.69 -13.59 -15.46
N LEU A 267 -24.75 -13.89 -14.57
CA LEU A 267 -23.48 -13.16 -14.50
C LEU A 267 -22.60 -13.38 -15.74
N ARG A 268 -22.65 -14.55 -16.38
CA ARG A 268 -21.96 -14.81 -17.66
C ARG A 268 -22.50 -13.95 -18.79
N ASN A 269 -23.81 -13.77 -18.84
CA ASN A 269 -24.50 -13.03 -19.89
C ASN A 269 -24.64 -11.53 -19.57
N ASN A 270 -24.07 -11.07 -18.45
CA ASN A 270 -24.19 -9.68 -18.02
C ASN A 270 -22.97 -8.88 -18.47
N ASP A 271 -23.16 -8.05 -19.50
CA ASP A 271 -22.16 -7.09 -19.98
C ASP A 271 -22.13 -5.78 -19.17
N ARG A 272 -22.89 -5.69 -18.07
CA ARG A 272 -23.03 -4.47 -17.25
C ARG A 272 -21.96 -4.38 -16.17
N ASP A 273 -21.81 -3.16 -15.65
CA ASP A 273 -20.94 -2.87 -14.52
C ASP A 273 -21.46 -3.52 -13.22
N PHE A 274 -20.70 -4.44 -12.64
CA PHE A 274 -21.05 -5.11 -11.39
C PHE A 274 -21.02 -4.17 -10.16
N LEU A 275 -20.61 -2.91 -10.34
CA LEU A 275 -20.65 -1.85 -9.33
C LEU A 275 -22.03 -1.20 -9.17
N TRP A 276 -23.05 -1.60 -9.92
CA TRP A 276 -24.42 -1.15 -9.64
C TRP A 276 -25.01 -1.84 -8.39
N PRO A 277 -25.87 -1.16 -7.61
CA PRO A 277 -26.58 -1.78 -6.51
C PRO A 277 -27.32 -3.04 -6.97
N LEU A 278 -27.22 -4.10 -6.17
CA LEU A 278 -27.81 -5.40 -6.44
C LEU A 278 -29.26 -5.43 -5.96
N GLN A 279 -30.14 -5.88 -6.83
CA GLN A 279 -31.52 -6.19 -6.54
C GLN A 279 -31.77 -7.67 -6.85
N VAL A 280 -32.09 -8.45 -5.82
CA VAL A 280 -32.37 -9.88 -5.97
C VAL A 280 -33.86 -10.12 -5.95
N LYS A 281 -34.34 -10.96 -6.86
CA LYS A 281 -35.72 -11.47 -6.87
C LYS A 281 -35.68 -13.00 -6.85
N PHE A 282 -36.27 -13.60 -5.83
CA PHE A 282 -36.46 -15.05 -5.80
C PHE A 282 -37.72 -15.43 -6.59
N GLU A 283 -37.60 -16.37 -7.52
CA GLU A 283 -38.75 -16.83 -8.31
C GLU A 283 -39.78 -17.58 -7.45
N ASN A 284 -41.07 -17.34 -7.74
CA ASN A 284 -42.23 -17.96 -7.07
C ASN A 284 -42.42 -17.59 -5.59
N GLU A 285 -41.82 -16.49 -5.13
CA GLU A 285 -42.17 -15.86 -3.86
C GLU A 285 -43.09 -14.65 -4.15
N ASP A 286 -44.40 -14.87 -4.10
CA ASP A 286 -45.41 -13.82 -4.25
C ASP A 286 -45.50 -12.96 -2.98
N GLY A 287 -44.53 -12.06 -2.81
CA GLY A 287 -44.56 -10.95 -1.86
C GLY A 287 -44.81 -9.64 -2.60
N ILE A 288 -45.80 -8.86 -2.16
CA ILE A 288 -46.22 -7.60 -2.81
C ILE A 288 -45.20 -6.47 -2.63
N ASP A 289 -44.29 -6.54 -1.67
CA ASP A 289 -43.25 -5.53 -1.49
C ASP A 289 -41.95 -6.16 -0.98
N GLU A 290 -40.83 -5.66 -1.50
CA GLU A 290 -39.42 -5.96 -1.17
C GLU A 290 -38.85 -7.30 -1.70
N GLY A 291 -38.01 -7.22 -2.74
CA GLY A 291 -37.22 -8.36 -3.22
C GLY A 291 -36.29 -8.94 -2.14
N GLY A 292 -35.73 -10.13 -2.40
CA GLY A 292 -34.85 -10.80 -1.44
C GLY A 292 -33.65 -9.94 -1.03
N SER A 293 -33.29 -9.99 0.25
CA SER A 293 -32.15 -9.24 0.77
C SER A 293 -30.85 -9.70 0.08
N PRO A 294 -30.00 -8.78 -0.45
CA PRO A 294 -28.70 -9.15 -1.00
C PRO A 294 -27.85 -9.98 -0.03
N GLN A 295 -27.92 -9.70 1.27
CA GLN A 295 -27.19 -10.47 2.30
C GLN A 295 -27.69 -11.92 2.38
N GLU A 296 -29.00 -12.16 2.29
CA GLU A 296 -29.56 -13.51 2.26
C GLU A 296 -29.06 -14.25 1.02
N PHE A 297 -29.14 -13.61 -0.15
CA PHE A 297 -28.64 -14.15 -1.41
C PHE A 297 -27.18 -14.61 -1.32
N PHE A 298 -26.27 -13.73 -0.88
CA PHE A 298 -24.85 -14.08 -0.76
C PHE A 298 -24.60 -15.19 0.26
N THR A 299 -25.40 -15.26 1.33
CA THR A 299 -25.32 -16.33 2.32
C THR A 299 -25.70 -17.68 1.72
N LEU A 300 -26.77 -17.74 0.92
CA LEU A 300 -27.22 -18.97 0.26
C LEU A 300 -26.24 -19.41 -0.82
N VAL A 301 -25.79 -18.48 -1.68
CA VAL A 301 -24.82 -18.77 -2.74
C VAL A 301 -23.51 -19.29 -2.15
N ALA A 302 -23.01 -18.72 -1.06
CA ALA A 302 -21.80 -19.20 -0.39
C ALA A 302 -21.94 -20.65 0.10
N ARG A 303 -23.10 -21.01 0.67
CA ARG A 303 -23.38 -22.39 1.12
C ARG A 303 -23.43 -23.37 -0.06
N GLU A 304 -24.06 -22.99 -1.15
CA GLU A 304 -24.16 -23.83 -2.35
C GLU A 304 -22.79 -24.03 -2.99
N ILE A 305 -21.95 -22.99 -3.07
CA ILE A 305 -20.56 -23.08 -3.56
C ILE A 305 -19.73 -24.06 -2.72
N LEU A 306 -19.84 -24.02 -1.40
CA LEU A 306 -19.11 -24.94 -0.51
C LEU A 306 -19.65 -26.39 -0.55
N SER A 307 -20.88 -26.58 -1.07
CA SER A 307 -21.52 -27.89 -1.20
C SER A 307 -21.44 -28.45 -2.63
N LEU A 308 -20.83 -27.70 -3.56
CA LEU A 308 -20.77 -28.05 -4.98
C LEU A 308 -19.88 -29.27 -5.22
N GLU A 309 -20.32 -30.13 -6.13
CA GLU A 309 -19.51 -31.23 -6.66
C GLU A 309 -19.43 -31.16 -8.20
N PRO A 310 -18.22 -31.16 -8.81
CA PRO A 310 -16.92 -31.22 -8.16
C PRO A 310 -16.56 -29.93 -7.40
N LYS A 311 -15.93 -30.07 -6.24
CA LYS A 311 -15.57 -28.94 -5.38
C LYS A 311 -14.67 -27.91 -6.08
N MET A 312 -15.07 -26.64 -5.98
CA MET A 312 -14.22 -25.49 -6.32
C MET A 312 -13.41 -25.03 -5.09
N LEU A 313 -14.08 -25.02 -3.93
CA LEU A 313 -13.52 -24.63 -2.65
C LEU A 313 -13.72 -25.77 -1.65
N GLU A 314 -12.78 -25.90 -0.71
CA GLU A 314 -12.87 -26.85 0.41
C GLU A 314 -12.67 -26.12 1.73
N LEU A 315 -13.49 -26.51 2.72
CA LEU A 315 -13.29 -26.13 4.12
C LEU A 315 -12.24 -27.06 4.72
N LEU A 316 -11.11 -26.50 5.14
CA LEU A 316 -10.05 -27.22 5.83
C LEU A 316 -10.42 -27.36 7.30
N GLU A 317 -10.59 -28.59 7.79
CA GLU A 317 -11.04 -28.87 9.16
C GLU A 317 -10.10 -28.30 10.23
N ASP A 318 -8.78 -28.38 10.00
CA ASP A 318 -7.77 -27.98 10.99
C ASP A 318 -7.75 -26.47 11.28
N SER A 319 -8.00 -25.64 10.28
CA SER A 319 -7.95 -24.18 10.38
C SER A 319 -9.34 -23.53 10.32
N ARG A 320 -10.36 -24.28 9.87
CA ARG A 320 -11.68 -23.78 9.50
C ARG A 320 -11.64 -22.63 8.48
N LEU A 321 -10.62 -22.68 7.63
CA LEU A 321 -10.44 -21.76 6.50
C LEU A 321 -10.88 -22.44 5.22
N VAL A 322 -11.26 -21.62 4.25
CA VAL A 322 -11.67 -22.08 2.92
C VAL A 322 -10.50 -21.90 1.96
N TRP A 323 -10.22 -22.91 1.14
CA TRP A 323 -9.17 -22.84 0.12
C TRP A 323 -9.58 -23.48 -1.21
N PHE A 324 -8.86 -23.12 -2.27
CA PHE A 324 -9.09 -23.61 -3.62
C PHE A 324 -8.59 -25.04 -3.79
N MET A 325 -9.39 -25.88 -4.45
CA MET A 325 -8.99 -27.26 -4.74
C MET A 325 -8.03 -27.33 -5.94
N PRO A 326 -6.85 -27.94 -5.82
CA PRO A 326 -5.86 -28.03 -6.91
C PRO A 326 -6.38 -28.74 -8.16
N GLU A 327 -7.19 -29.79 -7.98
CA GLU A 327 -7.89 -30.51 -9.05
C GLU A 327 -9.36 -30.05 -9.22
N GLY A 328 -9.70 -28.90 -8.65
CA GLY A 328 -11.07 -28.39 -8.65
C GLY A 328 -11.63 -28.13 -10.05
N HIS A 329 -12.87 -27.63 -10.09
CA HIS A 329 -13.60 -27.30 -11.32
C HIS A 329 -12.65 -26.68 -12.37
N ARG A 330 -12.31 -27.42 -13.44
CA ARG A 330 -11.39 -26.97 -14.52
C ARG A 330 -11.93 -25.78 -15.33
N ASP A 331 -13.08 -25.29 -14.91
CA ASP A 331 -13.73 -24.12 -15.46
C ASP A 331 -13.11 -22.86 -14.83
N HIS A 332 -12.18 -22.23 -15.56
CA HIS A 332 -11.64 -20.93 -15.21
C HIS A 332 -12.75 -19.87 -15.05
N ASP A 333 -13.90 -20.06 -15.70
CA ASP A 333 -15.02 -19.13 -15.60
C ASP A 333 -15.69 -19.20 -14.23
N ALA A 334 -15.83 -20.38 -13.61
CA ALA A 334 -16.40 -20.51 -12.27
C ALA A 334 -15.59 -19.73 -11.21
N HIS A 335 -14.26 -19.78 -11.28
CA HIS A 335 -13.37 -19.01 -10.40
C HIS A 335 -13.49 -17.50 -10.63
N ARG A 336 -13.60 -17.09 -11.90
CA ARG A 336 -13.86 -15.68 -12.26
C ARG A 336 -15.20 -15.21 -11.68
N LEU A 337 -16.26 -16.00 -11.82
CA LEU A 337 -17.59 -15.70 -11.32
C LEU A 337 -17.65 -15.65 -9.78
N LEU A 338 -16.93 -16.55 -9.09
CA LEU A 338 -16.72 -16.46 -7.64
C LEU A 338 -16.09 -15.12 -7.25
N GLY A 339 -15.05 -14.69 -7.98
CA GLY A 339 -14.42 -13.38 -7.79
C GLY A 339 -15.39 -12.21 -8.00
N VAL A 340 -16.20 -12.27 -9.07
CA VAL A 340 -17.25 -11.28 -9.34
C VAL A 340 -18.26 -11.23 -8.18
N LEU A 341 -18.73 -12.38 -7.70
CA LEU A 341 -19.66 -12.45 -6.56
C LEU A 341 -19.07 -11.84 -5.29
N CYS A 342 -17.82 -12.14 -4.97
CA CYS A 342 -17.14 -11.55 -3.81
C CYS A 342 -17.02 -10.01 -3.96
N GLY A 343 -16.67 -9.53 -5.15
CA GLY A 343 -16.63 -8.10 -5.46
C GLY A 343 -18.00 -7.43 -5.36
N MET A 344 -19.05 -8.06 -5.90
CA MET A 344 -20.42 -7.59 -5.79
C MET A 344 -20.88 -7.51 -4.34
N ALA A 345 -20.56 -8.52 -3.51
CA ALA A 345 -20.92 -8.50 -2.09
C ALA A 345 -20.24 -7.33 -1.35
N LEU A 346 -18.93 -7.16 -1.55
CA LEU A 346 -18.18 -6.02 -0.99
C LEU A 346 -18.82 -4.69 -1.41
N TYR A 347 -19.19 -4.57 -2.68
CA TYR A 347 -19.79 -3.35 -3.21
C TYR A 347 -21.24 -3.14 -2.78
N ASN A 348 -21.92 -4.17 -2.28
CA ASN A 348 -23.29 -4.09 -1.74
C ASN A 348 -23.31 -4.11 -0.20
N ASP A 349 -22.18 -3.83 0.46
CA ASP A 349 -22.02 -3.86 1.93
C ASP A 349 -22.49 -5.18 2.55
N CYS A 350 -22.33 -6.28 1.79
CA CYS A 350 -22.70 -7.63 2.18
C CYS A 350 -21.46 -8.45 2.51
N ILE A 351 -21.63 -9.40 3.42
CA ILE A 351 -20.59 -10.35 3.82
C ILE A 351 -20.86 -11.68 3.11
N VAL A 352 -19.89 -12.15 2.34
CA VAL A 352 -19.87 -13.54 1.85
C VAL A 352 -19.12 -14.36 2.89
N ASN A 353 -19.74 -15.44 3.37
CA ASN A 353 -19.20 -16.23 4.47
C ASN A 353 -18.10 -17.22 4.00
N PHE A 354 -17.08 -16.71 3.31
CA PHE A 354 -15.86 -17.43 2.97
C PHE A 354 -14.73 -16.97 3.89
N ASN A 355 -14.30 -17.85 4.78
CA ASN A 355 -13.21 -17.55 5.70
C ASN A 355 -11.87 -17.85 5.02
N PHE A 356 -11.43 -16.99 4.11
CA PHE A 356 -10.17 -17.15 3.38
C PHE A 356 -8.94 -16.76 4.23
N PRO A 357 -7.78 -17.43 4.07
CA PRO A 357 -6.53 -17.06 4.75
C PRO A 357 -5.94 -15.74 4.23
N LEU A 358 -5.00 -15.16 4.98
CA LEU A 358 -4.22 -13.99 4.54
C LEU A 358 -3.48 -14.23 3.21
N ALA A 359 -3.07 -15.48 2.96
CA ALA A 359 -2.42 -15.91 1.73
C ALA A 359 -3.19 -15.50 0.46
N LEU A 360 -4.53 -15.57 0.47
CA LEU A 360 -5.36 -15.18 -0.69
C LEU A 360 -5.16 -13.70 -1.01
N PHE A 361 -5.33 -12.85 0.00
CA PHE A 361 -5.24 -11.40 -0.16
C PHE A 361 -3.83 -10.95 -0.53
N LYS A 362 -2.79 -11.61 -0.01
CA LYS A 362 -1.40 -11.41 -0.45
C LYS A 362 -1.24 -11.73 -1.94
N LYS A 363 -1.72 -12.88 -2.41
CA LYS A 363 -1.68 -13.26 -3.83
C LYS A 363 -2.43 -12.27 -4.72
N MET A 364 -3.61 -11.79 -4.30
CA MET A 364 -4.37 -10.77 -5.03
C MET A 364 -3.61 -9.44 -5.18
N LEU A 365 -2.76 -9.12 -4.20
CA LEU A 365 -1.90 -7.92 -4.22
C LEU A 365 -0.53 -8.17 -4.88
N GLY A 366 -0.27 -9.37 -5.40
CA GLY A 366 1.00 -9.74 -6.02
C GLY A 366 2.14 -10.02 -5.03
N PHE A 367 1.83 -10.19 -3.74
CA PHE A 367 2.82 -10.64 -2.74
C PHE A 367 2.93 -12.17 -2.74
N MET A 368 4.16 -12.66 -2.64
CA MET A 368 4.42 -14.08 -2.43
C MET A 368 4.03 -14.49 -1.00
N PRO A 369 3.21 -15.55 -0.84
CA PRO A 369 2.97 -16.16 0.46
C PRO A 369 4.25 -16.71 1.08
N THR A 370 4.25 -16.84 2.40
CA THR A 370 5.37 -17.32 3.22
C THR A 370 4.96 -18.55 4.03
N LEU A 371 5.90 -19.21 4.70
CA LEU A 371 5.60 -20.33 5.61
C LEU A 371 4.62 -19.94 6.73
N GLU A 372 4.65 -18.69 7.19
CA GLU A 372 3.68 -18.20 8.19
C GLU A 372 2.24 -18.16 7.62
N ASP A 373 2.09 -17.89 6.32
CA ASP A 373 0.79 -17.92 5.66
C ASP A 373 0.28 -19.37 5.51
N LEU A 374 1.18 -20.33 5.24
CA LEU A 374 0.83 -21.74 5.25
C LEU A 374 0.48 -22.23 6.65
N LYS A 375 1.13 -21.70 7.70
CA LYS A 375 0.83 -22.05 9.10
C LYS A 375 -0.56 -21.60 9.52
N GLU A 376 -1.05 -20.49 9.00
CA GLU A 376 -2.45 -20.08 9.14
C GLU A 376 -3.39 -21.06 8.41
N LEU A 377 -3.07 -21.37 7.14
CA LEU A 377 -3.92 -22.18 6.27
C LEU A 377 -4.01 -23.66 6.67
N SER A 378 -2.85 -24.28 6.86
CA SER A 378 -2.63 -25.70 7.07
C SER A 378 -1.53 -25.90 8.12
N PRO A 379 -1.87 -25.78 9.43
CA PRO A 379 -0.88 -25.81 10.50
C PRO A 379 -0.06 -27.09 10.56
N ILE A 380 -0.62 -28.23 10.13
CA ILE A 380 0.07 -29.52 10.13
C ILE A 380 1.15 -29.54 9.03
N GLU A 381 0.80 -29.17 7.80
CA GLU A 381 1.75 -29.12 6.69
C GLU A 381 2.87 -28.11 6.97
N ALA A 382 2.54 -26.94 7.51
CA ALA A 382 3.53 -25.95 7.90
C ALA A 382 4.52 -26.47 8.95
N ARG A 383 4.04 -27.23 9.95
CA ARG A 383 4.93 -27.86 10.95
C ARG A 383 5.85 -28.91 10.32
N ASN A 384 5.34 -29.72 9.40
CA ASN A 384 6.15 -30.72 8.72
C ASN A 384 7.26 -30.06 7.88
N LEU A 385 6.92 -29.02 7.12
CA LEU A 385 7.90 -28.25 6.35
C LEU A 385 8.90 -27.51 7.24
N GLN A 386 8.44 -26.93 8.35
CA GLN A 386 9.33 -26.33 9.33
C GLN A 386 10.32 -27.38 9.90
N GLY A 387 9.85 -28.60 10.14
CA GLY A 387 10.71 -29.73 10.53
C GLY A 387 11.83 -30.00 9.51
N VAL A 388 11.53 -29.99 8.22
CA VAL A 388 12.53 -30.12 7.14
C VAL A 388 13.52 -28.93 7.15
N LEU A 389 13.04 -27.72 7.41
CA LEU A 389 13.88 -26.52 7.51
C LEU A 389 14.78 -26.49 8.75
N ASP A 390 14.39 -27.16 9.83
CA ASP A 390 15.12 -27.17 11.10
C ASP A 390 16.01 -28.41 11.27
N ALA A 391 15.74 -29.49 10.52
CA ALA A 391 16.52 -30.72 10.53
C ALA A 391 18.00 -30.50 10.17
N ASP A 392 18.88 -31.35 10.73
CA ASP A 392 20.27 -31.43 10.32
C ASP A 392 20.44 -32.32 9.07
N GLU A 393 21.68 -32.50 8.60
CA GLU A 393 21.93 -33.25 7.36
C GLU A 393 21.59 -34.74 7.53
N ASP A 394 21.98 -35.33 8.66
CA ASP A 394 21.78 -36.75 8.95
C ASP A 394 20.28 -37.07 9.03
N ASP A 395 19.50 -36.23 9.71
CA ASP A 395 18.05 -36.37 9.79
C ASP A 395 17.38 -36.20 8.42
N LEU A 396 17.82 -35.24 7.59
CA LEU A 396 17.26 -35.01 6.25
C LEU A 396 17.53 -36.18 5.30
N GLU A 397 18.75 -36.73 5.31
CA GLU A 397 19.10 -37.90 4.50
C GLU A 397 18.22 -39.10 4.84
N LEU A 398 17.84 -39.27 6.10
CA LEU A 398 16.94 -40.34 6.55
C LEU A 398 15.48 -40.14 6.14
N MET A 399 15.07 -38.93 5.74
CA MET A 399 13.70 -38.65 5.29
C MET A 399 13.46 -39.06 3.82
N TYR A 400 14.52 -39.29 3.04
CA TYR A 400 14.45 -39.67 1.61
C TYR A 400 13.51 -38.77 0.78
N LEU A 401 13.54 -37.46 1.05
CA LEU A 401 12.69 -36.49 0.36
C LEU A 401 13.27 -36.10 -1.00
N ASP A 402 12.40 -35.93 -1.97
CA ASP A 402 12.65 -35.29 -3.26
C ASP A 402 11.87 -33.96 -3.36
N PHE A 403 12.00 -33.25 -4.47
CA PHE A 403 11.22 -32.03 -4.72
C PHE A 403 9.87 -32.34 -5.41
N THR A 404 9.11 -33.27 -4.84
CA THR A 404 7.74 -33.58 -5.27
C THR A 404 6.74 -33.25 -4.17
N ALA A 405 5.67 -32.51 -4.51
CA ALA A 405 4.55 -32.24 -3.62
C ALA A 405 3.24 -32.62 -4.30
N ARG A 406 2.41 -33.44 -3.63
CA ARG A 406 1.10 -33.90 -4.16
C ARG A 406 1.20 -34.46 -5.58
N GLY A 407 2.25 -35.24 -5.86
CA GLY A 407 2.51 -35.88 -7.16
C GLY A 407 3.13 -34.99 -8.24
N HIS A 408 3.34 -33.69 -7.96
CA HIS A 408 3.88 -32.72 -8.90
C HIS A 408 5.30 -32.29 -8.49
N GLU A 409 6.19 -32.16 -9.46
CA GLU A 409 7.53 -31.62 -9.25
C GLU A 409 7.44 -30.12 -8.97
N VAL A 410 8.05 -29.66 -7.87
CA VAL A 410 8.04 -28.23 -7.48
C VAL A 410 9.23 -27.45 -8.03
N VAL A 411 10.21 -28.16 -8.57
CA VAL A 411 11.34 -27.62 -9.34
C VAL A 411 11.57 -28.53 -10.55
N PRO A 412 12.21 -28.05 -11.64
CA PRO A 412 12.57 -28.89 -12.77
C PRO A 412 13.38 -30.12 -12.33
N ASP A 413 13.00 -31.30 -12.85
CA ASP A 413 13.60 -32.60 -12.52
C ASP A 413 13.55 -32.95 -11.03
N GLY A 414 12.53 -32.43 -10.31
CA GLY A 414 12.44 -32.50 -8.86
C GLY A 414 12.45 -33.91 -8.26
N ARG A 415 12.03 -34.94 -9.01
CA ARG A 415 12.09 -36.35 -8.59
C ARG A 415 13.50 -36.92 -8.52
N GLU A 416 14.42 -36.35 -9.29
CA GLU A 416 15.82 -36.81 -9.34
C GLU A 416 16.70 -36.05 -8.35
N ILE A 417 16.18 -35.00 -7.73
CA ILE A 417 16.91 -34.12 -6.81
C ILE A 417 16.51 -34.45 -5.38
N SER A 418 17.43 -35.03 -4.60
CA SER A 418 17.23 -35.21 -3.17
C SER A 418 17.27 -33.87 -2.42
N VAL A 419 16.43 -33.74 -1.40
CA VAL A 419 16.45 -32.59 -0.49
C VAL A 419 17.65 -32.71 0.46
N THR A 420 18.45 -31.65 0.52
CA THR A 420 19.66 -31.52 1.35
C THR A 420 19.64 -30.19 2.09
N LYS A 421 20.51 -29.99 3.08
CA LYS A 421 20.60 -28.72 3.79
C LYS A 421 20.93 -27.53 2.89
N SER A 422 21.70 -27.78 1.83
CA SER A 422 22.12 -26.76 0.87
C SER A 422 20.99 -26.25 -0.02
N ASN A 423 19.97 -27.08 -0.22
CA ASN A 423 18.99 -26.89 -1.29
C ASN A 423 17.53 -26.86 -0.78
N ARG A 424 17.27 -27.13 0.51
CA ARG A 424 15.93 -27.19 1.14
C ARG A 424 15.08 -25.91 1.04
N TYR A 425 15.67 -24.79 0.61
CA TYR A 425 14.97 -23.53 0.34
C TYR A 425 14.58 -23.36 -1.15
N MET A 426 14.95 -24.30 -2.03
CA MET A 426 14.50 -24.32 -3.43
C MET A 426 13.02 -24.71 -3.53
N GLY A 427 12.30 -24.14 -4.51
CA GLY A 427 10.85 -24.36 -4.67
C GLY A 427 9.96 -23.55 -3.71
N TRP A 428 10.55 -22.68 -2.89
CA TRP A 428 9.84 -21.73 -2.00
C TRP A 428 9.61 -20.35 -2.63
N LEU A 429 10.07 -20.14 -3.87
CA LEU A 429 9.87 -18.94 -4.69
C LEU A 429 8.80 -19.22 -5.75
#